data_AF-A3JJI4-F1
#
_entry.id   AF-A3JJI4-F1
#
_cell.length_a   1.000
_cell.length_b   1.000
_cell.length_c   1.000
_cell.angle_alpha   90.00
_cell.angle_beta   90.00
_cell.angle_gamma   90.00
#
_symmetry.space_group_name_H-M   'P 1'
#
loop_
_entity.id
_entity.type
_entity.pdbx_description
1 polymer ?
#
loop_
_entity_poly.entity_id
_entity_poly.type
_entity_poly.pdbx_seq_one_letter_code
_entity_poly.pdbx_strand_id
1 'polypeptide(L)' 'MGVQLVMSDSRNKGLYGKYHVERNDGKPLNDGCIVLEWGDANARKGIEAFARAVREDGYGSLADDLGKKLATYTR' A
#
# COMPACT_ATOMS: atom_id res chain seq x y z
N MET A 1 -24.25 19.98 -16.86
CA MET A 1 -23.20 19.58 -15.91
C MET A 1 -23.33 18.07 -15.71
N GLY A 2 -22.43 17.28 -16.33
CA GLY A 2 -22.49 15.83 -16.25
C GLY A 2 -21.79 15.36 -14.98
N VAL A 3 -22.53 14.71 -14.08
CA VAL A 3 -21.95 14.02 -12.92
C VAL A 3 -21.28 12.77 -13.45
N GLN A 4 -19.95 12.78 -13.52
CA GLN A 4 -19.17 11.60 -13.86
C GLN A 4 -19.25 10.63 -12.68
N LEU A 5 -20.15 9.65 -12.79
CA LEU A 5 -20.19 8.48 -11.91
C LEU A 5 -18.87 7.72 -12.08
N VAL A 6 -17.96 7.89 -11.12
CA VAL A 6 -16.75 7.08 -11.03
C VAL A 6 -17.19 5.65 -10.70
N MET A 7 -17.26 4.81 -11.73
CA MET A 7 -17.43 3.37 -11.56
C MET A 7 -16.25 2.87 -10.71
N SER A 8 -16.52 2.57 -9.45
CA SER A 8 -15.58 1.90 -8.55
C SER A 8 -15.26 0.52 -9.13
N ASP A 9 -14.21 0.44 -9.97
CA ASP A 9 -13.74 -0.82 -10.54
C ASP A 9 -13.35 -1.74 -9.38
N SER A 10 -14.19 -2.76 -9.17
CA SER A 10 -14.12 -3.67 -8.04
C SER A 10 -12.85 -4.54 -8.05
N ARG A 11 -12.09 -4.50 -9.15
CA ARG A 11 -10.78 -5.15 -9.30
C ARG A 11 -9.63 -4.37 -8.64
N ASN A 12 -9.85 -3.13 -8.21
CA ASN A 12 -8.84 -2.25 -7.58
C ASN A 12 -8.97 -2.16 -6.05
N LYS A 13 -9.64 -3.12 -5.40
CA LYS A 13 -9.80 -3.19 -3.93
C LYS A 13 -8.53 -3.65 -3.21
N GLY A 14 -7.42 -2.96 -3.43
CA GLY A 14 -6.17 -3.10 -2.66
C GLY A 14 -6.13 -2.15 -1.45
N LEU A 15 -4.95 -2.02 -0.84
CA LEU A 15 -4.70 -1.05 0.26
C LEU A 15 -5.15 0.37 -0.10
N TYR A 16 -5.07 0.74 -1.39
CA TYR A 16 -5.56 2.01 -1.94
C TYR A 16 -7.02 2.32 -1.56
N GLY A 17 -7.92 1.36 -1.78
CA GLY A 17 -9.35 1.57 -1.52
C GLY A 17 -9.73 1.52 -0.05
N LYS A 18 -8.84 1.01 0.82
CA LYS A 18 -9.12 0.77 2.24
C LYS A 18 -8.43 1.75 3.18
N TYR A 19 -7.27 2.30 2.81
CA TYR A 19 -6.41 3.10 3.69
C TYR A 19 -5.90 4.43 3.09
N HIS A 20 -6.54 4.93 2.02
CA HIS A 20 -6.11 6.18 1.36
C HIS A 20 -4.65 6.18 0.88
N VAL A 21 -4.07 5.01 0.60
CA VAL A 21 -2.73 4.88 0.03
C VAL A 21 -2.82 5.15 -1.47
N GLU A 22 -2.16 6.17 -2.03
CA GLU A 22 -2.21 6.41 -3.47
C GLU A 22 -1.46 5.35 -4.30
N ARG A 23 -2.05 4.97 -5.45
CA ARG A 23 -1.37 4.12 -6.44
C ARG A 23 -0.48 4.99 -7.31
N ASN A 24 0.81 4.69 -7.31
CA ASN A 24 1.78 5.31 -8.22
C ASN A 24 1.94 4.46 -9.49
N ASP A 25 0.86 4.33 -10.28
CA ASP A 25 0.80 3.55 -11.53
C ASP A 25 1.63 4.18 -12.67
N GLY A 26 2.95 4.33 -12.47
CA GLY A 26 3.86 4.94 -13.44
C GLY A 26 3.82 6.47 -13.48
N LYS A 27 3.13 7.12 -12.53
CA LYS A 27 3.23 8.57 -12.35
C LYS A 27 4.65 8.95 -11.87
N PRO A 28 5.15 10.14 -12.25
CA PRO A 28 6.41 10.65 -11.72
C PRO A 28 6.33 10.70 -10.19
N LEU A 29 7.30 10.08 -9.53
CA LEU A 29 7.47 10.23 -8.09
C LEU A 29 7.92 11.65 -7.82
N ASN A 30 7.36 12.28 -6.78
CA ASN A 30 7.90 13.55 -6.30
C ASN A 30 9.33 13.34 -5.79
N ASP A 31 10.18 14.35 -5.95
CA ASP A 31 11.54 14.31 -5.42
C ASP A 31 11.52 13.94 -3.93
N GLY A 32 12.36 12.97 -3.54
CA GLY A 32 12.47 12.49 -2.16
C GLY A 32 11.55 11.33 -1.77
N CYS A 33 10.75 10.78 -2.68
CA CYS A 33 10.00 9.56 -2.41
C CYS A 33 10.86 8.29 -2.60
N ILE A 34 10.69 7.31 -1.70
CA ILE A 34 11.28 5.98 -1.84
C ILE A 34 10.15 4.99 -2.11
N VAL A 35 10.29 4.20 -3.17
CA VAL A 35 9.36 3.11 -3.47
C VAL A 35 9.90 1.82 -2.90
N LEU A 36 9.09 1.17 -2.06
CA LEU A 36 9.39 -0.14 -1.52
C LEU A 36 8.61 -1.20 -2.29
N GLU A 37 9.31 -2.04 -3.03
CA GLU A 37 8.70 -3.10 -3.82
C GLU A 37 8.59 -4.41 -3.03
N TRP A 38 7.44 -5.08 -3.13
CA TRP A 38 7.21 -6.37 -2.45
C TRP A 38 8.18 -7.48 -2.87
N GLY A 39 8.58 -7.46 -4.15
CA GLY A 39 9.49 -8.44 -4.73
C GLY A 39 10.94 -8.27 -4.26
N ASP A 40 11.34 -7.06 -3.87
CA ASP A 40 12.71 -6.77 -3.43
C ASP A 40 12.92 -7.17 -1.96
N ALA A 41 13.90 -8.04 -1.71
CA ALA A 41 14.25 -8.51 -0.38
C ALA A 41 14.71 -7.38 0.56
N ASN A 42 15.33 -6.31 0.04
CA ASN A 42 15.77 -5.19 0.84
C ASN A 42 14.60 -4.30 1.25
N ALA A 43 13.67 -4.03 0.33
CA ALA A 43 12.46 -3.27 0.59
C ALA A 43 11.56 -3.91 1.65
N ARG A 44 11.53 -5.25 1.76
CA ARG A 44 10.71 -5.98 2.75
C ARG A 44 10.93 -5.51 4.19
N LYS A 45 12.18 -5.26 4.59
CA LYS A 45 12.51 -4.77 5.94
C LYS A 45 11.88 -3.40 6.21
N GLY A 46 11.88 -2.52 5.21
CA GLY A 46 11.23 -1.22 5.30
C GLY A 46 9.70 -1.34 5.43
N ILE A 47 9.10 -2.26 4.67
CA ILE A 47 7.66 -2.51 4.72
C ILE A 47 7.25 -3.11 6.09
N GLU A 48 8.06 -4.04 6.63
CA GLU A 48 7.84 -4.62 7.96
C GLU A 48 7.94 -3.57 9.07
N ALA A 49 8.96 -2.71 9.01
CA ALA A 49 9.12 -1.60 9.95
C ALA A 49 7.92 -0.64 9.89
N PHE A 50 7.45 -0.32 8.68
CA PHE A 50 6.27 0.52 8.49
C PHE A 50 5.00 -0.14 9.05
N ALA A 51 4.81 -1.44 8.82
CA ALA A 51 3.67 -2.19 9.37
C ALA A 51 3.64 -2.17 10.91
N ARG A 52 4.81 -2.21 11.55
CA ARG A 52 4.91 -2.08 13.02
C ARG A 52 4.56 -0.66 13.49
N ALA A 53 5.12 0.36 12.85
CA ALA A 53 4.87 1.75 13.21
C ALA A 53 3.38 2.10 13.13
N VAL A 54 2.71 1.76 12.01
CA VAL A 54 1.28 2.06 11.86
C VAL A 54 0.40 1.28 12.84
N ARG A 55 0.84 0.11 13.33
CA ARG A 55 0.14 -0.61 14.40
C ARG A 55 0.21 0.15 15.72
N GLU A 56 1.39 0.65 16.07
CA GLU A 56 1.61 1.45 17.29
C GLU A 56 0.75 2.73 17.27
N ASP A 57 0.53 3.31 16.08
CA ASP A 57 -0.36 4.46 15.85
C ASP A 57 -1.87 4.11 15.80
N GLY A 58 -2.24 2.86 16.06
CA GLY A 58 -3.64 2.41 16.13
C GLY A 58 -4.25 1.95 14.81
N TYR A 59 -3.50 1.92 13.71
CA TYR A 59 -3.95 1.41 12.40
C TYR A 59 -3.75 -0.12 12.28
N GLY A 60 -4.27 -0.87 13.25
CA GLY A 60 -4.07 -2.33 13.34
C GLY A 60 -4.47 -3.11 12.08
N SER A 61 -5.58 -2.73 11.44
CA SER A 61 -6.03 -3.39 10.21
C SER A 61 -5.06 -3.19 9.03
N LEU A 62 -4.44 -2.01 8.91
CA LEU A 62 -3.43 -1.75 7.87
C LEU A 62 -2.19 -2.60 8.14
N ALA A 63 -1.73 -2.65 9.38
CA ALA A 63 -0.61 -3.49 9.78
C ALA A 63 -0.86 -4.97 9.47
N ASP A 64 -2.06 -5.48 9.76
CA ASP A 64 -2.46 -6.87 9.44
C ASP A 64 -2.42 -7.14 7.93
N ASP A 65 -2.94 -6.22 7.12
CA ASP A 65 -2.98 -6.37 5.67
C ASP A 65 -1.57 -6.30 5.05
N LEU A 66 -0.69 -5.42 5.56
CA LEU A 66 0.73 -5.37 5.19
C LEU A 66 1.45 -6.68 5.54
N GLY A 67 1.23 -7.22 6.74
CA GLY A 67 1.81 -8.49 7.18
C GLY A 67 1.39 -9.68 6.32
N LYS A 68 0.10 -9.77 5.95
CA LYS A 68 -0.41 -10.80 5.02
C LYS A 68 0.26 -10.71 3.65
N LYS A 69 0.47 -9.49 3.16
CA LYS A 69 1.15 -9.27 1.88
C LYS A 69 2.62 -9.69 1.97
N LEU A 70 3.35 -9.29 3.01
CA LEU A 70 4.73 -9.74 3.23
C LEU A 70 4.84 -11.27 3.21
N ALA A 71 3.98 -11.97 3.94
CA ALA A 71 3.97 -13.44 3.98
C ALA A 71 3.74 -14.12 2.61
N THR A 72 3.10 -13.42 1.66
CA THR A 72 2.87 -13.93 0.30
C THR A 72 4.16 -13.91 -0.55
N TYR A 73 5.06 -12.96 -0.31
CA TYR A 73 6.29 -12.78 -1.10
C TYR A 73 7.54 -13.39 -0.46
N THR A 74 7.45 -13.91 0.77
CA THR A 74 8.53 -14.64 1.44
C THR A 74 8.62 -16.11 1.02
N ARG A 75 7.77 -16.58 0.08
CA ARG A 75 7.74 -17.95 -0.42
C ARG A 75 8.49 -18.11 -1.75
#